data_AF-A0A2E5E4D6-F1
#
_entry.id   AF-A0A2E5E4D6-F1
#
_cell.length_a   1.000
_cell.length_b   1.000
_cell.length_c   1.000
_cell.angle_alpha   90.00
_cell.angle_beta   90.00
_cell.angle_gamma   90.00
#
_symmetry.space_group_name_H-M   'P 1'
#
loop_
_entity.id
_entity.type
_entity.pdbx_description
1 polymer ?
#
loop_
_entity_poly.entity_id
_entity_poly.type
_entity_poly.pdbx_seq_one_letter_code
_entity_poly.pdbx_strand_id
1 'polypeptide(L)'
;MTRDQLPGEAIFQDEAHAPRRDTLDLDFPSFCMGDLTCVDVAEYLKHSDTILIPKASLEQHGPHLPLYCDTITSLEVASRAGEQAGIMYTPPLWLGYSPQHMREPGKGTGTVTLRVETYLNLLYDIGRSLVHHGFNRLIFVNGHGSNVKVVDPVLRKLRNETGALVAYYKPYAERYIGMLQDILEGPVEETPGWHAGELETSQCLCHDPSIVRMDRAEVSRAHAPKWLGEAWAKKDGMPDAEFQGYQYFNFPFEHAEFTESGVMGNPERGTAGKGEVAFRRFSNHLIDAVHELEKVDVNVHDRDWTKGKTMSA
;
A
#
# COMPACT_ATOMS: atom_id res chain seq x y z
N MET A 1 41.58 -4.25 14.91
CA MET A 1 40.56 -3.34 15.47
C MET A 1 39.24 -3.78 14.90
N THR A 2 38.31 -4.02 15.80
CA THR A 2 37.17 -4.93 15.69
C THR A 2 36.07 -4.43 14.76
N ARG A 3 35.65 -5.30 13.84
CA ARG A 3 34.31 -5.32 13.27
C ARG A 3 33.41 -5.97 14.31
N ASP A 4 32.85 -5.18 15.20
CA ASP A 4 31.87 -5.65 16.17
C ASP A 4 30.51 -5.02 15.88
N GLN A 5 29.51 -5.91 15.89
CA GLN A 5 28.07 -5.68 15.92
C GLN A 5 27.39 -5.44 14.56
N LEU A 6 27.10 -6.55 13.89
CA LEU A 6 25.88 -6.68 13.08
C LEU A 6 24.68 -6.39 14.02
N PRO A 7 23.78 -5.48 13.65
CA PRO A 7 22.65 -5.14 14.51
C PRO A 7 21.66 -6.31 14.53
N GLY A 8 21.49 -6.88 15.72
CA GLY A 8 20.29 -7.56 16.21
C GLY A 8 19.71 -8.69 15.36
N GLU A 9 19.52 -9.86 15.97
CA GLU A 9 18.47 -10.78 15.57
C GLU A 9 17.12 -10.03 15.63
N ALA A 10 16.76 -9.33 14.55
CA ALA A 10 15.47 -8.66 14.43
C ALA A 10 14.42 -9.74 14.30
N ILE A 11 13.58 -9.85 15.32
CA ILE A 11 12.67 -10.98 15.47
C ILE A 11 11.59 -10.87 14.38
N PHE A 12 11.68 -11.70 13.33
CA PHE A 12 10.68 -11.76 12.27
C PHE A 12 9.55 -12.71 12.71
N GLN A 13 8.71 -12.25 13.66
CA GLN A 13 7.92 -13.14 14.53
C GLN A 13 6.72 -13.87 13.90
N ASP A 14 6.38 -14.93 14.61
CA ASP A 14 5.81 -16.22 14.21
C ASP A 14 4.39 -16.40 14.77
N GLU A 15 3.50 -15.39 14.61
CA GLU A 15 2.06 -15.30 15.01
C GLU A 15 1.78 -14.24 16.12
N ALA A 16 1.18 -13.09 15.76
CA ALA A 16 0.66 -11.95 16.58
C ALA A 16 1.36 -11.51 17.91
N HIS A 17 1.95 -10.30 17.93
CA HIS A 17 2.79 -9.76 19.02
C HIS A 17 2.10 -8.67 19.90
N ALA A 18 0.98 -8.08 19.45
CA ALA A 18 0.16 -7.20 20.27
C ALA A 18 -0.83 -7.99 21.15
N PRO A 19 -1.18 -7.52 22.37
CA PRO A 19 -2.18 -8.18 23.19
C PRO A 19 -3.54 -8.23 22.48
N ARG A 20 -4.32 -9.28 22.79
CA ARG A 20 -5.71 -9.41 22.33
C ARG A 20 -6.47 -8.13 22.68
N ARG A 21 -7.17 -7.57 21.69
CA ARG A 21 -8.03 -6.39 21.87
C ARG A 21 -9.41 -6.85 22.29
N ASP A 22 -10.05 -6.09 23.18
CA ASP A 22 -11.43 -6.35 23.62
C ASP A 22 -12.42 -6.30 22.45
N THR A 23 -12.06 -5.60 21.36
CA THR A 23 -12.84 -5.59 20.12
C THR A 23 -13.00 -6.97 19.48
N LEU A 24 -12.11 -7.93 19.75
CA LEU A 24 -12.24 -9.32 19.28
C LEU A 24 -13.36 -10.11 19.97
N ASP A 25 -13.91 -9.61 21.08
CA ASP A 25 -15.05 -10.22 21.76
C ASP A 25 -16.39 -9.65 21.24
N LEU A 26 -16.35 -8.71 20.30
CA LEU A 26 -17.52 -8.22 19.59
C LEU A 26 -17.95 -9.28 18.58
N ASP A 27 -19.21 -9.74 18.69
CA ASP A 27 -19.83 -10.78 17.84
C ASP A 27 -20.15 -10.25 16.42
N PHE A 28 -19.15 -9.70 15.75
CA PHE A 28 -19.24 -9.16 14.41
C PHE A 28 -19.02 -10.25 13.36
N PRO A 29 -19.72 -10.19 12.20
CA PRO A 29 -19.49 -11.13 11.11
C PRO A 29 -18.09 -11.00 10.46
N SER A 30 -17.49 -9.81 10.53
CA SER A 30 -16.11 -9.50 10.13
C SER A 30 -15.70 -8.14 10.71
N PHE A 31 -14.43 -7.76 10.58
CA PHE A 31 -13.99 -6.38 10.89
C PHE A 31 -14.04 -5.42 9.69
N CYS A 32 -14.61 -5.84 8.55
CA CYS A 32 -14.90 -4.97 7.43
C CYS A 32 -16.13 -4.11 7.77
N MET A 33 -15.96 -2.79 7.84
CA MET A 33 -17.06 -1.86 8.11
C MET A 33 -18.22 -1.98 7.10
N GLY A 34 -17.97 -2.49 5.89
CA GLY A 34 -19.00 -2.74 4.88
C GLY A 34 -19.97 -3.88 5.20
N ASP A 35 -19.58 -4.79 6.10
CA ASP A 35 -20.39 -5.94 6.53
C ASP A 35 -21.22 -5.65 7.80
N LEU A 36 -21.05 -4.45 8.36
CA LEU A 36 -21.58 -4.07 9.67
C LEU A 36 -22.75 -3.10 9.57
N THR A 37 -23.61 -3.12 10.58
CA THR A 37 -24.65 -2.09 10.75
C THR A 37 -24.09 -0.85 11.43
N CYS A 38 -24.80 0.27 11.36
CA CYS A 38 -24.40 1.49 12.07
C CYS A 38 -24.34 1.31 13.61
N VAL A 39 -25.10 0.35 14.16
CA VAL A 39 -25.10 0.03 15.60
C VAL A 39 -23.82 -0.69 15.98
N ASP A 40 -23.34 -1.60 15.12
CA ASP A 40 -22.08 -2.33 15.32
C ASP A 40 -20.89 -1.35 15.30
N VAL A 41 -20.87 -0.41 14.35
CA VAL A 41 -19.83 0.64 14.30
C VAL A 41 -19.86 1.51 15.56
N ALA A 42 -21.04 1.88 16.05
CA ALA A 42 -21.18 2.63 17.29
C ALA A 42 -20.73 1.82 18.52
N GLU A 43 -20.89 0.49 18.51
CA GLU A 43 -20.37 -0.39 19.55
C GLU A 43 -18.83 -0.44 19.50
N TYR A 44 -18.23 -0.64 18.32
CA TYR A 44 -16.77 -0.64 18.16
C TYR A 44 -16.12 0.63 18.73
N LEU A 45 -16.72 1.80 18.46
CA LEU A 45 -16.23 3.10 18.92
C LEU A 45 -16.22 3.29 20.44
N LYS A 46 -16.89 2.42 21.20
CA LYS A 46 -16.77 2.40 22.68
C LYS A 46 -15.45 1.81 23.15
N HIS A 47 -14.79 1.01 22.31
CA HIS A 47 -13.59 0.24 22.63
C HIS A 47 -12.35 0.75 21.88
N SER A 48 -12.49 1.19 20.62
CA SER A 48 -11.40 1.75 19.82
C SER A 48 -11.90 2.79 18.82
N ASP A 49 -11.07 3.79 18.55
CA ASP A 49 -11.33 4.85 17.57
C ASP A 49 -10.35 4.77 16.36
N THR A 50 -9.65 3.64 16.22
CA THR A 50 -8.72 3.37 15.12
C THR A 50 -9.42 2.67 13.97
N ILE A 51 -9.13 3.12 12.74
CA ILE A 51 -9.61 2.47 11.53
C ILE A 51 -8.52 2.38 10.45
N LEU A 52 -8.47 1.24 9.77
CA LEU A 52 -7.63 1.03 8.60
C LEU A 52 -8.41 1.39 7.31
N ILE A 53 -7.73 2.05 6.38
CA ILE A 53 -8.32 2.44 5.08
C ILE A 53 -7.47 1.81 3.98
N PRO A 54 -7.76 0.55 3.58
CA PRO A 54 -7.07 -0.09 2.47
C PRO A 54 -7.35 0.66 1.17
N LYS A 55 -6.29 1.01 0.45
CA LYS A 55 -6.38 1.67 -0.84
C LYS A 55 -5.21 1.30 -1.74
N ALA A 56 -5.46 1.32 -3.04
CA ALA A 56 -4.44 0.92 -4.00
C ALA A 56 -4.68 1.57 -5.37
N SER A 57 -4.75 0.76 -6.43
CA SER A 57 -4.94 1.15 -7.83
C SER A 57 -5.56 -0.02 -8.62
N LEU A 58 -6.01 0.28 -9.84
CA LEU A 58 -6.38 -0.69 -10.86
C LEU A 58 -5.53 -0.44 -12.10
N GLU A 59 -4.50 -1.25 -12.30
CA GLU A 59 -3.47 -0.98 -13.29
C GLU A 59 -2.81 -2.23 -13.87
N GLN A 60 -2.24 -2.09 -15.06
CA GLN A 60 -1.47 -3.16 -15.70
C GLN A 60 -0.31 -3.62 -14.79
N HIS A 61 -0.16 -4.94 -14.66
CA HIS A 61 0.89 -5.62 -13.91
C HIS A 61 1.56 -6.67 -14.79
N GLY A 62 2.01 -6.22 -15.96
CA GLY A 62 2.49 -7.14 -16.99
C GLY A 62 1.39 -8.06 -17.52
N PRO A 63 1.79 -9.06 -18.32
CA PRO A 63 0.85 -9.96 -18.99
C PRO A 63 0.30 -11.09 -18.09
N HIS A 64 0.89 -11.34 -16.92
CA HIS A 64 0.58 -12.50 -16.06
C HIS A 64 -0.27 -12.19 -14.82
N LEU A 65 -0.23 -10.97 -14.28
CA LEU A 65 -0.98 -10.61 -13.07
C LEU A 65 -2.33 -9.95 -13.37
N PRO A 66 -3.30 -10.05 -12.44
CA PRO A 66 -4.55 -9.31 -12.53
C PRO A 66 -4.31 -7.80 -12.38
N LEU A 67 -5.20 -6.99 -12.97
CA LEU A 67 -5.20 -5.53 -12.80
C LEU A 67 -5.41 -5.07 -11.34
N TYR A 68 -5.94 -5.98 -10.51
CA TYR A 68 -6.30 -5.75 -9.11
C TYR A 68 -5.16 -6.03 -8.12
N CYS A 69 -3.95 -6.36 -8.62
CA CYS A 69 -2.78 -6.75 -7.83
C CYS A 69 -2.53 -5.85 -6.62
N ASP A 70 -2.41 -4.54 -6.82
CA ASP A 70 -2.19 -3.58 -5.73
C ASP A 70 -3.30 -3.65 -4.65
N THR A 71 -4.55 -3.80 -5.09
CA THR A 71 -5.69 -3.82 -4.19
C THR A 71 -5.71 -5.10 -3.36
N ILE A 72 -5.34 -6.25 -3.94
CA ILE A 72 -5.13 -7.51 -3.20
C ILE A 72 -4.18 -7.25 -2.04
N THR A 73 -3.03 -6.61 -2.29
CA THR A 73 -2.02 -6.37 -1.26
C THR A 73 -2.54 -5.53 -0.10
N SER A 74 -3.19 -4.39 -0.38
CA SER A 74 -3.74 -3.56 0.69
C SER A 74 -4.88 -4.22 1.46
N LEU A 75 -5.72 -4.98 0.77
CA LEU A 75 -6.89 -5.64 1.34
C LEU A 75 -6.47 -6.81 2.24
N GLU A 76 -5.60 -7.70 1.77
CA GLU A 76 -5.11 -8.86 2.54
C GLU A 76 -4.45 -8.42 3.84
N VAL A 77 -3.64 -7.36 3.81
CA VAL A 77 -2.97 -6.85 5.00
C VAL A 77 -3.97 -6.26 5.99
N ALA A 78 -4.93 -5.47 5.51
CA ALA A 78 -5.95 -4.86 6.37
C ALA A 78 -6.93 -5.89 6.92
N SER A 79 -7.38 -6.84 6.11
CA SER A 79 -8.32 -7.89 6.53
C SER A 79 -7.69 -8.83 7.54
N ARG A 80 -6.45 -9.28 7.32
CA ARG A 80 -5.71 -10.10 8.30
C ARG A 80 -5.50 -9.35 9.60
N ALA A 81 -5.18 -8.06 9.56
CA ALA A 81 -5.10 -7.24 10.76
C ALA A 81 -6.44 -7.12 11.49
N GLY A 82 -7.54 -7.00 10.74
CA GLY A 82 -8.91 -7.01 11.26
C GLY A 82 -9.25 -8.32 11.96
N GLU A 83 -9.10 -9.46 11.29
CA GLU A 83 -9.51 -10.76 11.84
C GLU A 83 -8.58 -11.25 12.97
N GLN A 84 -7.30 -10.88 12.95
CA GLN A 84 -6.34 -11.32 13.98
C GLN A 84 -6.37 -10.44 15.23
N ALA A 85 -6.64 -9.14 15.09
CA ALA A 85 -6.53 -8.19 16.19
C ALA A 85 -7.81 -7.38 16.45
N GLY A 86 -8.88 -7.59 15.69
CA GLY A 86 -10.13 -6.85 15.85
C GLY A 86 -9.98 -5.37 15.52
N ILE A 87 -9.24 -5.03 14.46
CA ILE A 87 -9.06 -3.67 13.98
C ILE A 87 -10.01 -3.43 12.82
N MET A 88 -10.95 -2.50 12.97
CA MET A 88 -11.91 -2.19 11.91
C MET A 88 -11.22 -1.61 10.68
N TYR A 89 -11.68 -1.99 9.49
CA TYR A 89 -11.21 -1.45 8.21
C TYR A 89 -12.37 -1.12 7.26
N THR A 90 -12.16 -0.15 6.36
CA THR A 90 -13.16 0.19 5.33
C THR A 90 -13.11 -0.80 4.17
N PRO A 91 -14.17 -0.91 3.34
CA PRO A 91 -14.02 -1.51 2.01
C PRO A 91 -12.85 -0.87 1.24
N PRO A 92 -12.13 -1.65 0.40
CA PRO A 92 -10.93 -1.15 -0.25
C PRO A 92 -11.26 -0.08 -1.30
N LEU A 93 -10.46 0.99 -1.30
CA LEU A 93 -10.44 1.97 -2.38
C LEU A 93 -9.58 1.40 -3.52
N TRP A 94 -10.21 0.56 -4.33
CA TRP A 94 -9.57 -0.11 -5.45
C TRP A 94 -9.13 0.84 -6.56
N LEU A 95 -9.78 2.00 -6.69
CA LEU A 95 -9.43 3.01 -7.68
C LEU A 95 -8.51 4.06 -7.07
N GLY A 96 -7.37 4.31 -7.72
CA GLY A 96 -6.32 5.20 -7.24
C GLY A 96 -5.76 6.15 -8.29
N TYR A 97 -4.51 6.58 -8.07
CA TYR A 97 -3.75 7.45 -8.97
C TYR A 97 -2.59 6.67 -9.61
N SER A 98 -2.76 6.35 -10.90
CA SER A 98 -1.80 5.60 -11.71
C SER A 98 -1.76 6.01 -13.20
N PRO A 99 -1.64 7.32 -13.50
CA PRO A 99 -1.58 7.77 -14.89
C PRO A 99 -0.39 7.18 -15.67
N GLN A 100 0.72 6.88 -14.98
CA GLN A 100 1.93 6.35 -15.61
C GLN A 100 1.75 4.95 -16.24
N HIS A 101 0.66 4.25 -15.89
CA HIS A 101 0.31 2.93 -16.45
C HIS A 101 -0.67 3.02 -17.62
N MET A 102 -1.12 4.23 -18.00
CA MET A 102 -2.03 4.42 -19.13
C MET A 102 -1.36 4.18 -20.48
N ARG A 103 -0.07 4.53 -20.58
CA ARG A 103 0.74 4.43 -21.81
C ARG A 103 0.04 5.12 -23.00
N GLU A 104 0.45 4.79 -24.22
CA GLU A 104 -0.27 5.19 -25.43
C GLU A 104 -1.68 4.56 -25.50
N PRO A 105 -2.63 5.16 -26.24
CA PRO A 105 -3.98 4.62 -26.39
C PRO A 105 -3.99 3.13 -26.78
N GLY A 106 -4.61 2.31 -25.92
CA GLY A 106 -4.70 0.85 -26.10
C GLY A 106 -3.46 0.05 -25.68
N LYS A 107 -2.48 0.66 -25.02
CA LYS A 107 -1.25 0.00 -24.54
C LYS A 107 -1.21 -0.21 -23.03
N GLY A 108 -1.88 0.61 -22.23
CA GLY A 108 -2.14 0.39 -20.80
C GLY A 108 -3.48 -0.29 -20.53
N THR A 109 -3.89 -1.21 -21.41
CA THR A 109 -5.26 -1.72 -21.49
C THR A 109 -5.76 -2.26 -20.15
N GLY A 110 -6.89 -1.71 -19.70
CA GLY A 110 -7.54 -2.08 -18.44
C GLY A 110 -7.17 -1.22 -17.25
N THR A 111 -6.06 -0.48 -17.30
CA THR A 111 -5.73 0.53 -16.28
C THR A 111 -6.85 1.57 -16.20
N VAL A 112 -7.34 1.85 -15.00
CA VAL A 112 -8.29 2.92 -14.71
C VAL A 112 -7.70 3.78 -13.61
N THR A 113 -7.56 5.07 -13.87
CA THR A 113 -6.92 6.03 -12.94
C THR A 113 -7.77 7.27 -12.75
N LEU A 114 -7.71 7.82 -11.55
CA LEU A 114 -8.27 9.13 -11.24
C LEU A 114 -7.30 10.24 -11.62
N ARG A 115 -7.87 11.43 -11.88
CA ARG A 115 -7.13 12.68 -11.78
C ARG A 115 -6.73 12.91 -10.34
N VAL A 116 -5.57 13.54 -10.13
CA VAL A 116 -5.03 13.77 -8.78
C VAL A 116 -6.01 14.52 -7.89
N GLU A 117 -6.70 15.55 -8.39
CA GLU A 117 -7.65 16.34 -7.60
C GLU A 117 -8.84 15.48 -7.15
N THR A 118 -9.31 14.58 -8.01
CA THR A 118 -10.42 13.68 -7.69
C THR A 118 -10.00 12.67 -6.62
N TYR A 119 -8.79 12.12 -6.74
CA TYR A 119 -8.23 11.20 -5.76
C TYR A 119 -8.04 11.87 -4.38
N LEU A 120 -7.45 13.06 -4.34
CA LEU A 120 -7.26 13.79 -3.08
C LEU A 120 -8.59 14.19 -2.42
N ASN A 121 -9.57 14.64 -3.21
CA ASN A 121 -10.90 14.96 -2.69
C ASN A 121 -11.61 13.71 -2.15
N LEU A 122 -11.48 12.56 -2.82
CA LEU A 122 -12.02 11.29 -2.34
C LEU A 122 -11.44 10.90 -0.97
N LEU A 123 -10.11 10.92 -0.83
CA LEU A 123 -9.44 10.58 0.43
C LEU A 123 -9.80 11.57 1.55
N TYR A 124 -9.90 12.86 1.23
CA TYR A 124 -10.32 13.89 2.18
C TYR A 124 -11.75 13.64 2.66
N ASP A 125 -12.66 13.35 1.73
CA ASP A 125 -14.07 13.13 2.05
C ASP A 125 -14.27 11.90 2.94
N ILE A 126 -13.56 10.80 2.64
CA ILE A 126 -13.56 9.60 3.47
C ILE A 126 -13.01 9.91 4.87
N GLY A 127 -11.84 10.55 4.94
CA GLY A 127 -11.22 10.88 6.22
C GLY A 127 -12.10 11.80 7.07
N ARG A 128 -12.72 12.83 6.48
CA ARG A 128 -13.65 13.71 7.20
C ARG A 128 -14.89 12.97 7.69
N SER A 129 -15.46 12.08 6.88
CA SER A 129 -16.61 11.26 7.27
C SER A 129 -16.26 10.36 8.47
N LEU A 130 -15.10 9.70 8.44
CA LEU A 130 -14.67 8.83 9.55
C LEU A 130 -14.42 9.64 10.83
N VAL A 131 -13.73 10.78 10.75
CA VAL A 131 -13.51 11.66 11.90
C VAL A 131 -14.82 12.17 12.50
N HIS A 132 -15.80 12.48 11.65
CA HIS A 132 -17.13 12.91 12.08
C HIS A 132 -17.84 11.84 12.91
N HIS A 133 -17.69 10.57 12.53
CA HIS A 133 -18.34 9.45 13.23
C HIS A 133 -17.65 9.03 14.53
N GLY A 134 -16.43 9.49 14.80
CA GLY A 134 -15.76 9.23 16.08
C GLY A 134 -14.34 8.67 15.95
N PHE A 135 -13.91 8.27 14.76
CA PHE A 135 -12.56 7.76 14.55
C PHE A 135 -11.52 8.87 14.72
N ASN A 136 -10.48 8.61 15.50
CA ASN A 136 -9.44 9.59 15.81
C ASN A 136 -8.09 9.22 15.18
N ARG A 137 -7.93 7.94 14.80
CA ARG A 137 -6.70 7.41 14.20
C ARG A 137 -7.04 6.78 12.85
N LEU A 138 -6.62 7.46 11.78
CA LEU A 138 -6.82 7.04 10.39
C LEU A 138 -5.51 6.48 9.83
N ILE A 139 -5.49 5.18 9.52
CA ILE A 139 -4.29 4.52 8.97
C ILE A 139 -4.57 4.09 7.54
N PHE A 140 -4.02 4.82 6.58
CA PHE A 140 -4.13 4.45 5.17
C PHE A 140 -3.17 3.31 4.83
N VAL A 141 -3.69 2.14 4.49
CA VAL A 141 -2.91 0.96 4.09
C VAL A 141 -2.76 0.97 2.57
N ASN A 142 -1.55 1.23 2.07
CA ASN A 142 -1.32 1.52 0.66
C ASN A 142 -0.73 0.35 -0.12
N GLY A 143 -1.47 -0.19 -1.08
CA GLY A 143 -0.97 -1.25 -1.96
C GLY A 143 -0.16 -0.75 -3.16
N HIS A 144 -0.29 0.53 -3.54
CA HIS A 144 0.25 1.03 -4.81
C HIS A 144 1.32 2.12 -4.64
N GLY A 145 2.51 1.94 -5.20
CA GLY A 145 3.67 2.84 -5.03
C GLY A 145 3.42 4.30 -5.43
N SER A 146 2.81 4.57 -6.59
CA SER A 146 2.69 5.95 -7.10
C SER A 146 1.70 6.83 -6.34
N ASN A 147 0.81 6.25 -5.52
CA ASN A 147 -0.05 7.02 -4.63
C ASN A 147 0.78 7.91 -3.67
N VAL A 148 1.99 7.47 -3.28
CA VAL A 148 2.88 8.22 -2.37
C VAL A 148 3.28 9.58 -2.96
N LYS A 149 3.37 9.67 -4.30
CA LYS A 149 3.81 10.89 -5.00
C LYS A 149 2.87 12.07 -4.78
N VAL A 150 1.59 11.80 -4.50
CA VAL A 150 0.55 12.84 -4.50
C VAL A 150 -0.19 12.99 -3.16
N VAL A 151 -0.04 12.07 -2.21
CA VAL A 151 -0.96 11.96 -1.05
C VAL A 151 -0.63 12.90 0.12
N ASP A 152 0.61 13.37 0.27
CA ASP A 152 1.01 14.20 1.43
C ASP A 152 0.10 15.43 1.68
N PRO A 153 -0.32 16.21 0.68
CA PRO A 153 -1.23 17.33 0.87
C PRO A 153 -2.55 16.96 1.57
N VAL A 154 -3.18 15.83 1.20
CA VAL A 154 -4.45 15.43 1.82
C VAL A 154 -4.26 14.91 3.24
N LEU A 155 -3.18 14.17 3.51
CA LEU A 155 -2.88 13.69 4.87
C LEU A 155 -2.64 14.85 5.83
N ARG A 156 -1.87 15.86 5.38
CA ARG A 156 -1.65 17.09 6.15
C ARG A 156 -2.93 17.88 6.37
N LYS A 157 -3.76 18.00 5.34
CA LYS A 157 -5.05 18.69 5.44
C LYS A 157 -5.94 18.04 6.49
N LEU A 158 -6.14 16.71 6.41
CA LEU A 158 -6.90 15.96 7.41
C LEU A 158 -6.34 16.16 8.82
N ARG A 159 -5.03 15.97 9.01
CA ARG A 159 -4.39 16.16 10.32
C ARG A 159 -4.59 17.57 10.86
N ASN A 160 -4.28 18.59 10.07
CA ASN A 160 -4.26 19.97 10.53
C ASN A 160 -5.66 20.52 10.81
N GLU A 161 -6.66 20.15 10.00
CA GLU A 161 -8.02 20.65 10.20
C GLU A 161 -8.75 19.92 11.32
N THR A 162 -8.43 18.64 11.56
CA THR A 162 -9.21 17.83 12.50
C THR A 162 -8.49 17.53 13.81
N GLY A 163 -7.16 17.52 13.84
CA GLY A 163 -6.36 17.06 14.97
C GLY A 163 -6.24 15.54 15.05
N ALA A 164 -6.86 14.80 14.11
CA ALA A 164 -6.75 13.34 14.03
C ALA A 164 -5.31 12.90 13.77
N LEU A 165 -4.96 11.73 14.29
CA LEU A 165 -3.75 11.03 13.93
C LEU A 165 -3.95 10.42 12.54
N VAL A 166 -3.11 10.80 11.60
CA VAL A 166 -3.15 10.30 10.22
C VAL A 166 -1.83 9.63 9.91
N ALA A 167 -1.88 8.34 9.60
CA ALA A 167 -0.71 7.53 9.26
C ALA A 167 -0.86 6.89 7.88
N TYR A 168 0.27 6.51 7.29
CA TYR A 168 0.35 5.93 5.95
C TYR A 168 1.27 4.72 5.94
N TYR A 169 0.68 3.53 5.88
CA TYR A 169 1.38 2.25 5.91
C TYR A 169 1.61 1.71 4.49
N LYS A 170 2.79 1.15 4.24
CA LYS A 170 3.27 0.73 2.90
C LYS A 170 3.71 -0.75 2.92
N PRO A 171 2.79 -1.71 2.80
CA PRO A 171 3.09 -3.15 2.80
C PRO A 171 3.64 -3.66 1.47
N TYR A 172 4.73 -3.06 0.99
CA TYR A 172 5.45 -3.48 -0.21
C TYR A 172 6.96 -3.26 -0.03
N ALA A 173 7.76 -3.85 -0.92
CA ALA A 173 9.19 -4.06 -0.68
C ALA A 173 10.08 -3.58 -1.84
N GLU A 174 9.75 -2.43 -2.46
CA GLU A 174 10.45 -1.84 -3.62
C GLU A 174 11.96 -1.59 -3.37
N ARG A 175 12.38 -0.37 -3.02
CA ARG A 175 13.79 -0.08 -2.64
C ARG A 175 14.16 -0.56 -1.25
N TYR A 176 13.16 -0.70 -0.38
CA TYR A 176 13.34 -1.17 0.99
C TYR A 176 12.72 -2.55 1.13
N ILE A 177 13.55 -3.60 1.00
CA ILE A 177 13.09 -4.99 1.07
C ILE A 177 12.76 -5.41 2.52
N GLY A 178 13.38 -4.75 3.49
CA GLY A 178 13.00 -4.80 4.91
C GLY A 178 12.80 -6.22 5.43
N MET A 179 11.61 -6.47 5.97
CA MET A 179 11.26 -7.73 6.62
C MET A 179 11.06 -8.92 5.67
N LEU A 180 11.33 -8.77 4.37
CA LEU A 180 11.21 -9.85 3.37
C LEU A 180 12.57 -10.28 2.79
N GLN A 181 13.68 -9.78 3.33
CA GLN A 181 15.03 -9.99 2.80
C GLN A 181 15.46 -11.46 2.72
N ASP A 182 14.93 -12.30 3.59
CA ASP A 182 15.18 -13.74 3.69
C ASP A 182 14.29 -14.59 2.76
N ILE A 183 13.20 -14.04 2.23
CA ILE A 183 12.27 -14.78 1.35
C ILE A 183 12.30 -14.33 -0.10
N LEU A 184 12.74 -13.09 -0.39
CA LEU A 184 12.92 -12.60 -1.76
C LEU A 184 14.30 -13.02 -2.25
N GLU A 185 14.31 -13.95 -3.21
CA GLU A 185 15.52 -14.62 -3.68
C GLU A 185 16.16 -13.91 -4.89
N GLY A 186 15.41 -13.04 -5.56
CA GLY A 186 15.91 -12.27 -6.69
C GLY A 186 17.10 -11.39 -6.26
N PRO A 187 18.18 -11.38 -7.06
CA PRO A 187 19.30 -10.47 -6.82
C PRO A 187 18.82 -9.01 -6.94
N VAL A 188 19.56 -8.06 -6.36
CA VAL A 188 19.18 -6.63 -6.34
C VAL A 188 18.93 -6.09 -7.74
N GLU A 189 19.68 -6.59 -8.73
CA GLU A 189 19.58 -6.24 -10.15
C GLU A 189 18.29 -6.75 -10.83
N GLU A 190 17.58 -7.69 -10.21
CA GLU A 190 16.25 -8.17 -10.61
C GLU A 190 15.13 -7.50 -9.82
N THR A 191 15.44 -6.52 -8.96
CA THR A 191 14.42 -5.68 -8.30
C THR A 191 13.26 -6.51 -7.71
N PRO A 192 13.52 -7.49 -6.82
CA PRO A 192 12.55 -8.55 -6.51
C PRO A 192 11.23 -8.07 -5.90
N GLY A 193 11.23 -6.93 -5.21
CA GLY A 193 10.02 -6.34 -4.62
C GLY A 193 9.29 -5.33 -5.49
N TRP A 194 9.63 -5.22 -6.78
CA TRP A 194 9.08 -4.21 -7.69
C TRP A 194 7.93 -4.73 -8.57
N HIS A 195 7.38 -3.80 -9.36
CA HIS A 195 6.17 -3.95 -10.19
C HIS A 195 6.14 -5.22 -11.02
N ALA A 196 5.11 -6.02 -10.79
CA ALA A 196 4.87 -7.34 -11.35
C ALA A 196 6.06 -8.31 -11.23
N GLY A 197 6.95 -8.08 -10.26
CA GLY A 197 8.12 -8.88 -9.96
C GLY A 197 7.81 -10.06 -9.04
N GLU A 198 8.83 -10.52 -8.30
CA GLU A 198 8.74 -11.70 -7.44
C GLU A 198 7.72 -11.53 -6.32
N LEU A 199 7.70 -10.39 -5.62
CA LEU A 199 6.80 -10.15 -4.49
C LEU A 199 5.32 -10.13 -4.90
N GLU A 200 4.96 -9.28 -5.85
CA GLU A 200 3.56 -9.11 -6.28
C GLU A 200 3.00 -10.38 -6.94
N THR A 201 3.85 -11.09 -7.68
CA THR A 201 3.49 -12.41 -8.21
C THR A 201 3.24 -13.41 -7.09
N SER A 202 4.09 -13.43 -6.07
CA SER A 202 3.90 -14.28 -4.88
C SER A 202 2.59 -13.95 -4.15
N GLN A 203 2.30 -12.66 -3.97
CA GLN A 203 1.09 -12.16 -3.30
C GLN A 203 -0.17 -12.54 -4.08
N CYS A 204 -0.20 -12.34 -5.40
CA CYS A 204 -1.33 -12.75 -6.24
C CYS A 204 -1.53 -14.27 -6.25
N LEU A 205 -0.45 -15.06 -6.33
CA LEU A 205 -0.52 -16.53 -6.26
C LEU A 205 -1.04 -17.03 -4.91
N CYS A 206 -0.69 -16.34 -3.81
CA CYS A 206 -1.20 -16.64 -2.49
C CYS A 206 -2.69 -16.31 -2.35
N HIS A 207 -3.12 -15.17 -2.90
CA HIS A 207 -4.51 -14.73 -2.83
C HIS A 207 -5.43 -15.64 -3.66
N ASP A 208 -5.14 -15.80 -4.95
CA ASP A 208 -5.86 -16.71 -5.82
C ASP A 208 -4.99 -17.09 -7.04
N PRO A 209 -4.47 -18.32 -7.11
CA PRO A 209 -3.65 -18.74 -8.24
C PRO A 209 -4.45 -18.81 -9.55
N SER A 210 -5.79 -18.89 -9.51
CA SER A 210 -6.65 -19.02 -10.69
C SER A 210 -6.76 -17.73 -11.52
N ILE A 211 -6.39 -16.58 -10.94
CA ILE A 211 -6.36 -15.27 -11.63
C ILE A 211 -4.96 -14.89 -12.12
N VAL A 212 -3.95 -15.72 -11.83
CA VAL A 212 -2.58 -15.55 -12.33
C VAL A 212 -2.38 -16.37 -13.61
N ARG A 213 -1.69 -15.81 -14.60
CA ARG A 213 -1.37 -16.45 -15.89
C ARG A 213 0.13 -16.63 -16.02
N MET A 214 0.71 -17.52 -15.22
CA MET A 214 2.16 -17.75 -15.19
C MET A 214 2.73 -18.19 -16.55
N ASP A 215 1.91 -18.77 -17.43
CA ASP A 215 2.26 -19.06 -18.82
C ASP A 215 2.59 -17.82 -19.66
N ARG A 216 2.23 -16.63 -19.16
CA ARG A 216 2.49 -15.34 -19.79
C ARG A 216 3.58 -14.56 -19.07
N ALA A 217 4.13 -15.06 -17.96
CA ALA A 217 5.10 -14.32 -17.16
C ALA A 217 6.37 -14.05 -17.98
N GLU A 218 6.89 -12.83 -17.89
CA GLU A 218 8.09 -12.40 -18.62
C GLU A 218 9.03 -11.67 -17.67
N VAL A 219 10.33 -12.01 -17.74
CA VAL A 219 11.37 -11.27 -17.02
C VAL A 219 11.68 -9.99 -17.77
N SER A 220 11.64 -8.85 -17.06
CA SER A 220 11.95 -7.54 -17.63
C SER A 220 12.65 -6.67 -16.60
N ARG A 221 13.38 -5.65 -17.05
CA ARG A 221 14.12 -4.75 -16.16
C ARG A 221 13.91 -3.31 -16.60
N ALA A 222 13.93 -2.41 -15.61
CA ALA A 222 13.91 -0.99 -15.89
C ALA A 222 15.21 -0.55 -16.56
N HIS A 223 15.12 0.43 -17.44
CA HIS A 223 16.26 1.05 -18.10
C HIS A 223 16.11 2.57 -18.17
N ALA A 224 17.20 3.31 -18.38
CA ALA A 224 17.07 4.74 -18.65
C ALA A 224 16.35 4.96 -20.00
N PRO A 225 15.47 5.96 -20.12
CA PRO A 225 14.90 6.32 -21.40
C PRO A 225 15.98 6.70 -22.41
N LYS A 226 15.85 6.24 -23.66
CA LYS A 226 16.87 6.46 -24.72
C LYS A 226 17.19 7.94 -24.95
N TRP A 227 16.21 8.82 -24.76
CA TRP A 227 16.37 10.26 -24.95
C TRP A 227 17.18 10.94 -23.84
N LEU A 228 17.32 10.31 -22.66
CA LEU A 228 18.05 10.88 -21.53
C LEU A 228 19.57 10.85 -21.76
N GLY A 229 20.04 9.96 -22.65
CA GLY A 229 21.44 9.81 -23.04
C GLY A 229 22.24 8.89 -22.11
N GLU A 230 23.43 8.48 -22.56
CA GLU A 230 24.26 7.44 -21.92
C GLU A 230 24.87 7.87 -20.57
N ALA A 231 24.85 9.16 -20.24
CA ALA A 231 25.36 9.67 -18.97
C ALA A 231 24.47 9.33 -17.77
N TRP A 232 23.26 8.81 -18.02
CA TRP A 232 22.23 8.55 -17.03
C TRP A 232 21.89 7.06 -16.97
N ALA A 233 21.57 6.58 -15.76
CA ALA A 233 21.09 5.22 -15.55
C ALA A 233 19.79 5.22 -14.75
N LYS A 234 18.97 4.20 -14.99
CA LYS A 234 17.76 3.91 -14.24
C LYS A 234 17.63 2.40 -14.12
N LYS A 235 17.43 1.93 -12.89
CA LYS A 235 17.46 0.50 -12.55
C LYS A 235 16.14 0.03 -11.93
N ASP A 236 15.23 0.95 -11.65
CA ASP A 236 13.97 0.66 -10.96
C ASP A 236 12.87 1.68 -11.30
N GLY A 237 11.70 1.58 -10.66
CA GLY A 237 10.52 2.41 -10.92
C GLY A 237 10.42 3.73 -10.14
N MET A 238 11.44 4.13 -9.37
CA MET A 238 11.39 5.42 -8.65
C MET A 238 11.47 6.61 -9.62
N PRO A 239 11.05 7.83 -9.23
CA PRO A 239 11.14 8.99 -10.11
C PRO A 239 12.58 9.45 -10.41
N ASP A 240 13.57 9.07 -9.61
CA ASP A 240 14.94 9.49 -9.80
C ASP A 240 15.68 8.72 -10.91
N ALA A 241 16.66 9.40 -11.51
CA ALA A 241 17.68 8.82 -12.37
C ALA A 241 19.07 9.03 -11.76
N GLU A 242 19.95 8.05 -11.99
CA GLU A 242 21.34 8.08 -11.55
C GLU A 242 22.19 8.89 -12.56
N PHE A 243 22.91 9.89 -12.06
CA PHE A 243 23.91 10.66 -12.80
C PHE A 243 25.21 10.65 -12.02
N GLN A 244 26.31 10.21 -12.66
CA GLN A 244 27.62 10.07 -12.03
C GLN A 244 27.59 9.23 -10.72
N GLY A 245 26.72 8.23 -10.63
CA GLY A 245 26.55 7.37 -9.46
C GLY A 245 25.65 7.92 -8.36
N TYR A 246 24.97 9.05 -8.57
CA TYR A 246 24.09 9.69 -7.58
C TYR A 246 22.66 9.89 -8.10
N GLN A 247 21.67 9.78 -7.20
CA GLN A 247 20.23 9.87 -7.50
C GLN A 247 19.59 11.17 -6.98
N TYR A 248 20.11 12.33 -7.39
CA TYR A 248 19.62 13.64 -6.93
C TYR A 248 18.55 14.26 -7.84
N PHE A 249 18.38 13.76 -9.06
CA PHE A 249 17.46 14.32 -10.04
C PHE A 249 16.21 13.46 -10.16
N ASN A 250 15.05 14.07 -9.90
CA ASN A 250 13.74 13.46 -10.12
C ASN A 250 13.18 13.88 -11.48
N PHE A 251 12.57 12.92 -12.17
CA PHE A 251 11.92 13.12 -13.45
C PHE A 251 10.50 12.55 -13.43
N PRO A 252 9.55 13.15 -14.16
CA PRO A 252 8.19 12.64 -14.29
C PRO A 252 8.14 11.57 -15.39
N PHE A 253 8.90 10.47 -15.24
CA PHE A 253 8.91 9.41 -16.25
C PHE A 253 7.57 8.68 -16.32
N GLU A 254 7.13 8.41 -17.55
CA GLU A 254 6.04 7.48 -17.85
C GLU A 254 6.59 6.04 -17.85
N HIS A 255 5.83 5.03 -17.40
CA HIS A 255 6.35 3.65 -17.34
C HIS A 255 6.80 3.14 -18.71
N ALA A 256 6.12 3.55 -19.79
CA ALA A 256 6.50 3.18 -21.15
C ALA A 256 7.91 3.66 -21.56
N GLU A 257 8.48 4.65 -20.87
CA GLU A 257 9.80 5.18 -21.20
C GLU A 257 10.95 4.32 -20.65
N PHE A 258 10.67 3.50 -19.62
CA PHE A 258 11.69 2.73 -18.93
C PHE A 258 11.34 1.25 -18.72
N THR A 259 10.15 0.80 -19.13
CA THR A 259 9.78 -0.62 -19.17
C THR A 259 8.82 -0.92 -20.33
N GLU A 260 9.16 -1.94 -21.12
CA GLU A 260 8.38 -2.36 -22.30
C GLU A 260 7.11 -3.11 -21.91
N SER A 261 7.17 -4.08 -21.00
CA SER A 261 6.02 -4.89 -20.58
C SER A 261 5.30 -4.33 -19.35
N GLY A 262 5.93 -3.40 -18.63
CA GLY A 262 5.45 -2.92 -17.33
C GLY A 262 6.09 -3.69 -16.17
N VAL A 263 6.51 -4.94 -16.42
CA VAL A 263 7.23 -5.76 -15.44
C VAL A 263 8.59 -5.14 -15.13
N MET A 264 8.96 -5.16 -13.85
CA MET A 264 10.25 -4.77 -13.30
C MET A 264 10.73 -5.87 -12.34
N GLY A 265 11.35 -6.89 -12.91
CA GLY A 265 11.99 -7.98 -12.17
C GLY A 265 11.72 -9.36 -12.77
N ASN A 266 11.82 -10.38 -11.93
CA ASN A 266 11.64 -11.77 -12.31
C ASN A 266 10.40 -12.40 -11.62
N PRO A 267 9.25 -12.45 -12.30
CA PRO A 267 8.03 -13.06 -11.74
C PRO A 267 8.13 -14.58 -11.56
N GLU A 268 9.02 -15.27 -12.26
CA GLU A 268 9.16 -16.73 -12.19
C GLU A 268 9.66 -17.23 -10.82
N ARG A 269 10.25 -16.33 -10.03
CA ARG A 269 10.65 -16.60 -8.64
C ARG A 269 9.48 -16.56 -7.65
N GLY A 270 8.34 -16.05 -8.09
CA GLY A 270 7.16 -15.86 -7.26
C GLY A 270 6.53 -17.19 -6.85
N THR A 271 6.17 -17.32 -5.58
CA THR A 271 5.45 -18.51 -5.08
C THR A 271 4.36 -18.11 -4.10
N ALA A 272 3.26 -18.86 -4.03
CA ALA A 272 2.22 -18.62 -3.05
C ALA A 272 2.75 -18.62 -1.60
N GLY A 273 3.72 -19.49 -1.29
CA GLY A 273 4.36 -19.54 0.03
C GLY A 273 5.07 -18.25 0.42
N LYS A 274 5.79 -17.61 -0.51
CA LYS A 274 6.40 -16.28 -0.27
C LYS A 274 5.32 -15.22 -0.03
N GLY A 275 4.20 -15.28 -0.76
CA GLY A 275 3.08 -14.36 -0.59
C GLY A 275 2.44 -14.47 0.79
N GLU A 276 2.24 -15.69 1.29
CA GLU A 276 1.70 -15.93 2.63
C GLU A 276 2.61 -15.36 3.72
N VAL A 277 3.93 -15.61 3.63
CA VAL A 277 4.90 -15.03 4.58
C VAL A 277 4.89 -13.50 4.51
N ALA A 278 4.82 -12.92 3.32
CA ALA A 278 4.76 -11.47 3.15
C ALA A 278 3.50 -10.86 3.78
N PHE A 279 2.31 -11.39 3.47
CA PHE A 279 1.06 -10.90 4.04
C PHE A 279 1.04 -11.02 5.56
N ARG A 280 1.46 -12.17 6.10
CA ARG A 280 1.55 -12.39 7.54
C ARG A 280 2.49 -11.41 8.23
N ARG A 281 3.68 -11.17 7.67
CA ARG A 281 4.65 -10.24 8.26
C ARG A 281 4.17 -8.79 8.22
N PHE A 282 3.60 -8.35 7.09
CA PHE A 282 3.04 -7.01 6.98
C PHE A 282 1.82 -6.81 7.89
N SER A 283 0.92 -7.79 8.01
CA SER A 283 -0.24 -7.69 8.90
C SER A 283 0.20 -7.65 10.37
N ASN A 284 1.11 -8.53 10.80
CA ASN A 284 1.64 -8.52 12.16
C ASN A 284 2.31 -7.18 12.50
N HIS A 285 3.16 -6.68 11.61
CA HIS A 285 3.81 -5.39 11.80
C HIS A 285 2.78 -4.23 11.87
N LEU A 286 1.71 -4.29 11.08
CA LEU A 286 0.64 -3.28 11.14
C LEU A 286 -0.13 -3.35 12.47
N ILE A 287 -0.44 -4.55 12.96
CA ILE A 287 -1.11 -4.76 14.25
C ILE A 287 -0.27 -4.16 15.39
N ASP A 288 1.02 -4.45 15.42
CA ASP A 288 1.92 -3.93 16.46
C ASP A 288 2.04 -2.40 16.41
N ALA A 289 2.14 -1.85 15.20
CA ALA A 289 2.14 -0.40 15.01
C ALA A 289 0.83 0.24 15.49
N VAL A 290 -0.33 -0.36 15.20
CA VAL A 290 -1.63 0.12 15.69
C VAL A 290 -1.65 0.14 17.22
N HIS A 291 -1.16 -0.92 17.86
CA HIS A 291 -1.10 -1.00 19.32
C HIS A 291 -0.27 0.12 19.95
N GLU A 292 0.87 0.50 19.34
CA GLU A 292 1.66 1.65 19.80
C GLU A 292 0.97 2.99 19.50
N LEU A 293 0.33 3.14 18.33
CA LEU A 293 -0.37 4.37 17.95
C LEU A 293 -1.59 4.66 18.85
N GLU A 294 -2.24 3.63 19.40
CA GLU A 294 -3.34 3.79 20.35
C GLU A 294 -2.93 4.36 21.70
N LYS A 295 -1.64 4.28 22.06
CA LYS A 295 -1.09 4.89 23.27
C LYS A 295 -0.87 6.40 23.14
N VAL A 296 -0.86 6.92 21.92
CA VAL A 296 -0.69 8.35 21.65
C VAL A 296 -1.97 9.08 22.02
N ASP A 297 -1.89 10.14 22.83
CA ASP A 297 -3.06 10.99 23.09
C ASP A 297 -3.43 11.81 21.85
N VAL A 298 -4.71 11.75 21.43
CA VAL A 298 -5.20 12.37 20.19
C VAL A 298 -6.35 13.31 20.52
N ASN A 299 -6.13 14.61 20.33
CA ASN A 299 -7.16 15.63 20.51
C ASN A 299 -7.76 16.06 19.16
N VAL A 300 -8.92 15.47 18.82
CA VAL A 300 -9.69 15.89 17.64
C VAL A 300 -10.53 17.13 17.96
N HIS A 301 -10.11 18.27 17.42
CA HIS A 301 -10.75 19.58 17.63
C HIS A 301 -11.82 19.95 16.59
N ASP A 302 -11.95 19.23 15.47
CA ASP A 302 -13.00 19.48 14.47
C ASP A 302 -13.57 18.17 13.89
N ARG A 303 -14.81 17.86 14.27
CA ARG A 303 -15.59 16.72 13.76
C ARG A 303 -16.67 17.11 12.76
N ASP A 304 -16.88 18.39 12.48
CA ASP A 304 -18.03 18.82 11.68
C ASP A 304 -17.77 18.63 10.18
N TRP A 305 -18.20 17.48 9.66
CA TRP A 305 -18.08 17.13 8.24
C TRP A 305 -18.72 18.16 7.29
N THR A 306 -19.69 18.96 7.76
CA THR A 306 -20.38 19.94 6.90
C THR A 306 -19.49 21.13 6.53
N LYS A 307 -18.47 21.44 7.34
CA LYS A 307 -17.52 22.52 7.05
C LYS A 307 -16.74 22.24 5.77
N GLY A 308 -16.84 23.16 4.81
CA GLY A 308 -16.15 23.07 3.52
C GLY A 308 -16.89 22.28 2.43
N LYS A 309 -18.08 21.73 2.72
CA LYS A 309 -18.93 21.03 1.73
C LYS A 309 -20.14 21.82 1.25
N THR A 310 -20.42 22.97 1.85
CA THR A 310 -21.36 23.92 1.25
C THR A 310 -20.74 24.44 -0.03
N MET A 311 -21.27 24.04 -1.19
CA MET A 311 -20.99 24.74 -2.44
C MET A 311 -21.31 26.22 -2.19
N SER A 312 -20.30 27.09 -2.33
CA SER A 312 -20.58 28.51 -2.52
C SER A 312 -21.43 28.61 -3.78
N ALA A 313 -22.71 28.95 -3.60
CA ALA A 313 -23.61 29.29 -4.69
C ALA A 313 -23.09 30.51 -5.46
#